data_AF-A0A355X4V6-F1
#
_entry.id   AF-A0A355X4V6-F1
#
_cell.length_a   1.000
_cell.length_b   1.000
_cell.length_c   1.000
_cell.angle_alpha   90.00
_cell.angle_beta   90.00
_cell.angle_gamma   90.00
#
_symmetry.space_group_name_H-M   'P 1'
#
loop_
_entity.id
_entity.type
_entity.pdbx_description
1 polymer ?
#
loop_
_entity_poly.entity_id
_entity_poly.type
_entity_poly.pdbx_seq_one_letter_code
_entity_poly.pdbx_strand_id
1 'polypeptide(L)'
;AGRIKQEEYANNVEDAIAFLKGGSVKAVRQMQEQMQELSENLQFEEAAKLRDRIRAIKNLEEKQKVVSINVPEEDVFALVNSNKKACFEVIRFEHGKLTDTEFWLIDSVDDLAQSRFELIERYYSMRERIPSRIAVDGEIADEELLKSFLESK
;
A
#
# COMPACT_ATOMS: atom_id res chain seq x y z
N ALA A 1 -8.19 -11.44 -35.66
CA ALA A 1 -8.41 -11.06 -34.25
C ALA A 1 -8.34 -12.32 -33.41
N GLY A 2 -7.28 -12.47 -32.61
CA GLY A 2 -6.98 -13.68 -31.85
C GLY A 2 -8.00 -13.88 -30.73
N ARG A 3 -8.77 -14.96 -30.80
CA ARG A 3 -9.71 -15.36 -29.75
C ARG A 3 -8.92 -16.19 -28.75
N ILE A 4 -8.57 -15.59 -27.62
CA ILE A 4 -8.04 -16.32 -26.46
C ILE A 4 -9.15 -17.25 -25.98
N LYS A 5 -8.82 -18.52 -25.68
CA LYS A 5 -9.82 -19.47 -25.16
C LYS A 5 -10.27 -19.02 -23.78
N GLN A 6 -11.52 -19.27 -23.42
CA GLN A 6 -12.09 -18.81 -22.16
C GLN A 6 -11.33 -19.32 -20.93
N GLU A 7 -10.84 -20.57 -20.98
CA GLU A 7 -9.98 -21.16 -19.94
C GLU A 7 -8.64 -20.42 -19.80
N GLU A 8 -8.05 -20.01 -20.93
CA GLU A 8 -6.78 -19.30 -20.97
C GLU A 8 -6.93 -17.87 -20.44
N TYR A 9 -8.08 -17.22 -20.70
CA TYR A 9 -8.42 -15.95 -20.08
C TYR A 9 -8.66 -16.07 -18.57
N ALA A 10 -9.37 -17.11 -18.12
CA ALA A 10 -9.64 -17.34 -16.70
C ALA A 10 -8.34 -17.57 -15.91
N ASN A 11 -7.42 -18.39 -16.44
CA ASN A 11 -6.11 -18.60 -15.83
C ASN A 11 -5.30 -17.30 -15.75
N ASN A 12 -5.28 -16.49 -16.82
CA ASN A 12 -4.57 -15.20 -16.80
C ASN A 12 -5.14 -14.22 -15.76
N VAL A 13 -6.46 -14.25 -15.54
CA VAL A 13 -7.12 -13.43 -14.51
C VAL A 13 -6.79 -13.94 -13.11
N GLU A 14 -6.80 -15.26 -12.89
CA GLU A 14 -6.38 -15.84 -11.60
C GLU A 14 -4.91 -15.58 -11.29
N ASP A 15 -4.01 -15.69 -12.27
CA ASP A 15 -2.59 -15.38 -12.11
C ASP A 15 -2.37 -13.89 -11.78
N ALA A 16 -3.13 -13.00 -12.42
CA ALA A 16 -3.11 -11.57 -12.12
C ALA A 16 -3.63 -11.27 -10.70
N ILE A 17 -4.73 -11.91 -10.28
CA ILE A 17 -5.29 -11.77 -8.93
C ILE A 17 -4.31 -12.34 -7.89
N ALA A 18 -3.72 -13.51 -8.16
CA ALA A 18 -2.73 -14.14 -7.30
C ALA A 18 -1.51 -13.23 -7.15
N PHE A 19 -0.96 -12.70 -8.24
CA PHE A 19 0.15 -11.76 -8.23
C PHE A 19 -0.12 -10.54 -7.34
N LEU A 20 -1.30 -9.92 -7.48
CA LEU A 20 -1.73 -8.75 -6.71
C LEU A 20 -1.98 -9.06 -5.22
N LYS A 21 -2.38 -10.28 -4.86
CA LYS A 21 -2.67 -10.71 -3.48
C LYS A 21 -1.48 -11.32 -2.73
N GLY A 22 -0.25 -11.24 -3.26
CA GLY A 22 0.96 -11.80 -2.64
C GLY A 22 1.60 -12.98 -3.39
N GLY A 23 1.12 -13.27 -4.60
CA GLY A 23 1.63 -14.31 -5.51
C GLY A 23 2.97 -13.99 -6.15
N SER A 24 3.50 -12.77 -5.95
CA SER A 24 4.87 -12.40 -6.32
C SER A 24 5.88 -13.44 -5.81
N VAL A 25 5.75 -13.93 -4.57
CA VAL A 25 6.71 -14.89 -4.00
C VAL A 25 6.72 -16.23 -4.75
N LYS A 26 5.54 -16.77 -5.09
CA LYS A 26 5.43 -18.07 -5.80
C LYS A 26 5.85 -17.94 -7.26
N ALA A 27 5.43 -16.86 -7.92
CA ALA A 27 5.79 -16.58 -9.32
C ALA A 27 7.30 -16.31 -9.47
N VAL A 28 7.89 -15.52 -8.56
CA VAL A 28 9.34 -15.26 -8.53
C VAL A 28 10.10 -16.55 -8.28
N ARG A 29 9.62 -17.44 -7.39
CA ARG A 29 10.25 -18.73 -7.16
C ARG A 29 10.26 -19.61 -8.41
N GLN A 30 9.14 -19.71 -9.13
CA GLN A 30 9.07 -20.46 -10.39
C GLN A 30 9.98 -19.86 -11.47
N MET A 31 10.03 -18.53 -11.58
CA MET A 31 10.96 -17.84 -12.48
C MET A 31 12.43 -18.12 -12.12
N GLN A 32 12.76 -18.20 -10.82
CA GLN A 32 14.11 -18.56 -10.36
C GLN A 32 14.46 -20.01 -10.71
N GLU A 33 13.54 -20.95 -10.53
CA GLU A 33 13.72 -22.36 -10.90
C GLU A 33 13.95 -22.50 -12.42
N GLN A 34 13.14 -21.83 -13.25
CA GLN A 34 13.31 -21.81 -14.72
C GLN A 34 14.62 -21.14 -15.15
N MET A 35 15.02 -20.03 -14.50
CA MET A 35 16.28 -19.37 -14.79
C MET A 35 17.47 -20.30 -14.53
N GLN A 36 17.41 -21.08 -13.44
CA GLN A 36 18.45 -22.05 -13.08
C GLN A 36 18.56 -23.16 -14.12
N GLU A 37 17.43 -23.73 -14.53
CA GLU A 37 17.36 -24.77 -15.57
C GLU A 37 17.93 -24.29 -16.92
N LEU A 38 17.59 -23.07 -17.35
CA LEU A 38 18.15 -22.47 -18.56
C LEU A 38 19.67 -22.24 -18.44
N SER A 39 20.17 -21.87 -17.26
CA SER A 39 21.61 -21.71 -17.02
C SER A 39 22.35 -23.04 -17.06
N GLU A 40 21.75 -24.12 -16.55
CA GLU A 40 22.29 -25.48 -16.61
C GLU A 40 22.34 -25.98 -18.05
N ASN A 41 21.35 -25.63 -18.87
CA ASN A 41 21.29 -25.92 -20.30
C ASN A 41 22.14 -24.98 -21.17
N LEU A 42 23.02 -24.15 -20.57
CA LEU A 42 23.89 -23.17 -21.26
C LEU A 42 23.15 -22.10 -22.08
N GLN A 43 21.86 -21.87 -21.79
CA GLN A 43 21.00 -20.87 -22.43
C GLN A 43 21.08 -19.52 -21.70
N PHE A 44 22.28 -18.95 -21.64
CA PHE A 44 22.58 -17.78 -20.81
C PHE A 44 21.79 -16.52 -21.16
N GLU A 45 21.43 -16.31 -22.43
CA GLU A 45 20.67 -15.13 -22.85
C GLU A 45 19.23 -15.15 -22.29
N GLU A 46 18.57 -16.31 -22.33
CA GLU A 46 17.22 -16.47 -21.80
C GLU A 46 17.23 -16.45 -20.26
N ALA A 47 18.24 -17.06 -19.63
CA ALA A 47 18.44 -16.95 -18.19
C ALA A 47 18.67 -15.50 -17.74
N ALA A 48 19.44 -14.71 -18.51
CA ALA A 48 19.66 -13.29 -18.23
C ALA A 48 18.36 -12.47 -18.32
N LYS A 49 17.50 -12.74 -19.31
CA LYS A 49 16.18 -12.10 -19.44
C LYS A 49 15.29 -12.37 -18.21
N LEU A 50 15.26 -13.62 -17.73
CA LEU A 50 14.52 -13.96 -16.51
C LEU A 50 15.12 -13.31 -15.26
N ARG A 51 16.45 -13.32 -15.12
CA ARG A 51 17.15 -12.65 -14.02
C ARG A 51 16.77 -11.18 -13.93
N ASP A 52 16.76 -10.49 -15.07
CA ASP A 52 16.49 -9.05 -15.11
C ASP A 52 15.01 -8.76 -14.81
N ARG A 53 14.08 -9.62 -15.24
CA ARG A 53 12.66 -9.56 -14.82
C ARG A 53 12.48 -9.78 -13.32
N ILE A 54 13.13 -10.80 -12.75
CA ILE A 54 13.10 -11.06 -11.30
C ILE A 54 13.63 -9.84 -10.52
N ARG A 55 14.72 -9.23 -10.98
CA ARG A 55 15.27 -8.00 -10.38
C ARG A 55 14.29 -6.84 -10.46
N ALA A 56 13.61 -6.64 -11.59
CA ALA A 56 12.62 -5.58 -11.73
C ALA A 56 11.46 -5.75 -10.74
N ILE A 57 10.95 -6.98 -10.59
CA ILE A 57 9.89 -7.31 -9.61
C ILE A 57 10.38 -7.06 -8.17
N LYS A 58 11.57 -7.55 -7.81
CA LYS A 58 12.16 -7.32 -6.48
C LYS A 58 12.41 -5.85 -6.19
N ASN A 59 12.86 -5.07 -7.17
CA ASN A 59 13.09 -3.64 -6.99
C ASN A 59 11.78 -2.85 -6.78
N LEU A 60 10.68 -3.28 -7.40
CA LEU A 60 9.34 -2.75 -7.14
C LEU A 60 8.91 -3.04 -5.69
N GLU A 61 9.10 -4.27 -5.22
CA GLU A 61 8.85 -4.63 -3.82
C GLU A 61 9.79 -3.92 -2.83
N GLU A 62 11.07 -3.73 -3.18
CA GLU A 62 12.06 -3.07 -2.33
C GLU A 62 11.82 -1.57 -2.19
N LYS A 63 11.32 -0.88 -3.23
CA LYS A 63 10.87 0.51 -3.10
C LYS A 63 9.68 0.65 -2.17
N GLN A 64 8.88 -0.40 -2.02
CA GLN A 64 7.81 -0.48 -1.04
C GLN A 64 8.31 -0.97 0.32
N LYS A 65 9.62 -1.21 0.56
CA LYS A 65 10.14 -1.85 1.78
C LYS A 65 10.46 -0.86 2.90
N VAL A 66 9.35 -0.40 3.44
CA VAL A 66 9.00 -0.05 4.83
C VAL A 66 9.97 -0.39 5.98
N VAL A 67 10.09 0.62 6.85
CA VAL A 67 10.15 0.55 8.33
C VAL A 67 9.24 -0.55 8.94
N SER A 68 9.82 -1.64 9.44
CA SER A 68 9.05 -2.65 10.20
C SER A 68 8.60 -2.05 11.53
N ILE A 69 7.30 -1.80 11.67
CA ILE A 69 6.66 -1.41 12.93
C ILE A 69 6.00 -2.66 13.53
N ASN A 70 6.10 -2.87 14.85
CA ASN A 70 5.48 -4.01 15.56
C ASN A 70 3.93 -3.94 15.62
N VAL A 71 3.32 -3.01 14.89
CA VAL A 71 1.86 -2.84 14.79
C VAL A 71 1.40 -3.49 13.49
N PRO A 72 0.53 -4.52 13.53
CA PRO A 72 0.08 -5.21 12.33
C PRO A 72 -0.64 -4.30 11.34
N GLU A 73 -1.38 -3.30 11.82
CA GLU A 73 -2.21 -2.43 11.00
C GLU A 73 -2.35 -1.05 11.68
N GLU A 74 -1.89 0.01 11.03
CA GLU A 74 -1.90 1.37 11.59
C GLU A 74 -2.02 2.41 10.48
N ASP A 75 -2.96 3.35 10.61
CA ASP A 75 -2.95 4.59 9.83
C ASP A 75 -2.36 5.71 10.71
N VAL A 76 -1.37 6.43 10.17
CA VAL A 76 -0.71 7.56 10.84
C VAL A 76 -1.11 8.85 10.14
N PHE A 77 -1.77 9.75 10.85
CA PHE A 77 -2.17 11.06 10.35
C PHE A 77 -1.22 12.16 10.85
N ALA A 78 -0.87 13.06 9.96
CA ALA A 78 -0.14 14.28 10.28
C ALA A 78 -0.81 15.50 9.64
N LEU A 79 -0.82 16.62 10.37
CA LEU A 79 -1.30 17.89 9.83
C LEU A 79 -0.34 19.02 10.21
N VAL A 80 0.39 19.49 9.21
CA VAL A 80 1.35 20.59 9.35
C VAL A 80 0.80 21.84 8.70
N ASN A 81 0.76 22.94 9.45
CA ASN A 81 0.25 24.22 8.99
C ASN A 81 1.38 25.22 8.77
N SER A 82 1.26 26.00 7.69
CA SER A 82 2.13 27.12 7.34
C SER A 82 1.27 28.36 7.06
N ASN A 83 1.88 29.53 6.93
CA ASN A 83 1.17 30.82 6.88
C ASN A 83 0.09 30.96 5.78
N LYS A 84 0.11 30.12 4.75
CA LYS A 84 -0.87 30.18 3.64
C LYS A 84 -1.52 28.86 3.29
N LYS A 85 -0.95 27.75 3.77
CA LYS A 85 -1.32 26.39 3.37
C LYS A 85 -1.08 25.44 4.52
N ALA A 86 -1.90 24.40 4.62
CA ALA A 86 -1.63 23.25 5.45
C ALA A 86 -1.53 21.98 4.60
N CYS A 87 -0.78 21.00 5.09
CA CYS A 87 -0.63 19.68 4.49
C CYS A 87 -1.17 18.65 5.46
N PHE A 88 -2.22 17.95 5.05
CA PHE A 88 -2.76 16.79 5.73
C PHE A 88 -2.25 15.53 5.04
N GLU A 89 -1.59 14.66 5.78
CA GLU A 89 -0.99 13.43 5.27
C GLU A 89 -1.50 12.22 6.06
N VAL A 90 -1.72 11.12 5.35
CA VAL A 90 -1.98 9.80 5.93
C VAL A 90 -0.98 8.80 5.38
N ILE A 91 -0.35 8.08 6.28
CA ILE A 91 0.62 7.02 6.01
C ILE A 91 0.02 5.71 6.52
N ARG A 92 -0.15 4.72 5.64
CA ARG A 92 -0.88 3.49 5.97
C ARG A 92 0.05 2.29 6.07
N PHE A 93 -0.06 1.54 7.16
CA PHE A 93 0.68 0.33 7.42
C PHE A 93 -0.25 -0.88 7.50
N GLU A 94 0.09 -1.95 6.80
CA GLU A 94 -0.58 -3.25 6.84
C GLU A 94 0.46 -4.37 6.90
N HIS A 95 0.20 -5.39 7.72
CA HIS A 95 1.14 -6.47 8.01
C HIS A 95 2.54 -5.94 8.41
N GLY A 96 2.59 -4.85 9.18
CA GLY A 96 3.83 -4.18 9.59
C GLY A 96 4.58 -3.47 8.47
N LYS A 97 3.90 -3.19 7.34
CA LYS A 97 4.47 -2.61 6.13
C LYS A 97 3.64 -1.40 5.65
N LEU A 98 4.27 -0.25 5.40
CA LEU A 98 3.77 0.86 4.59
C LEU A 98 3.25 0.30 3.27
N THR A 99 1.96 0.42 3.09
CA THR A 99 1.27 0.03 1.87
C THR A 99 0.97 1.23 1.00
N ASP A 100 0.74 2.40 1.60
CA ASP A 100 0.38 3.59 0.85
C ASP A 100 0.58 4.90 1.62
N THR A 101 0.62 6.00 0.89
CA THR A 101 0.67 7.37 1.40
C THR A 101 -0.24 8.26 0.56
N GLU A 102 -1.13 9.01 1.22
CA GLU A 102 -1.97 10.02 0.58
C GLU A 102 -1.79 11.37 1.29
N PHE A 103 -1.82 12.48 0.55
CA PHE A 103 -1.77 13.81 1.15
C PHE A 103 -2.69 14.80 0.42
N TRP A 104 -3.11 15.83 1.15
CA TRP A 104 -3.91 16.94 0.63
C TRP A 104 -3.31 18.27 1.06
N LEU A 105 -3.15 19.17 0.10
CA LEU A 105 -2.82 20.56 0.36
C LEU A 105 -4.10 21.37 0.46
N ILE A 106 -4.31 21.98 1.61
CA ILE A 106 -5.47 22.84 1.90
C ILE A 106 -4.98 24.26 2.25
N ASP A 107 -5.90 25.21 2.35
CA ASP A 107 -5.57 26.52 2.90
C ASP A 107 -5.14 26.40 4.37
N SER A 108 -4.43 27.42 4.86
CA SER A 108 -4.00 27.44 6.26
C SER A 108 -5.19 27.31 7.19
N VAL A 109 -5.03 26.53 8.24
CA VAL A 109 -6.06 26.32 9.26
C VAL A 109 -5.78 27.16 10.50
N ASP A 110 -6.82 27.59 11.21
CA ASP A 110 -6.66 28.38 12.44
C ASP A 110 -6.52 27.47 13.67
N ASP A 111 -7.25 26.36 13.70
CA ASP A 111 -7.24 25.39 14.80
C ASP A 111 -6.80 24.01 14.29
N LEU A 112 -5.62 23.59 14.74
CA LEU A 112 -5.00 22.31 14.37
C LEU A 112 -5.76 21.09 14.93
N ALA A 113 -6.32 21.19 16.14
CA ALA A 113 -6.99 20.09 16.81
C ALA A 113 -8.39 19.86 16.22
N GLN A 114 -9.12 20.95 15.96
CA GLN A 114 -10.40 20.89 15.26
C GLN A 114 -10.23 20.40 13.81
N SER A 115 -9.22 20.91 13.10
CA SER A 115 -8.97 20.48 11.72
C SER A 115 -8.59 19.00 11.61
N ARG A 116 -7.83 18.46 12.57
CA ARG A 116 -7.54 17.01 12.65
C ARG A 116 -8.82 16.20 12.77
N PHE A 117 -9.71 16.58 13.69
CA PHE A 117 -11.01 15.94 13.86
C PHE A 117 -11.78 15.87 12.53
N GLU A 118 -12.01 17.02 11.89
CA GLU A 118 -12.82 17.12 10.68
C GLU A 118 -12.21 16.37 9.49
N LEU A 119 -10.89 16.44 9.34
CA LEU A 119 -10.19 15.80 8.23
C LEU A 119 -10.15 14.28 8.38
N ILE A 120 -9.95 13.76 9.61
CA ILE A 120 -9.98 12.33 9.88
C ILE A 120 -11.40 11.78 9.75
N GLU A 121 -12.40 12.46 10.31
CA GLU A 121 -13.82 12.10 10.16
C GLU A 121 -14.20 12.04 8.68
N ARG A 122 -13.83 13.07 7.90
CA ARG A 122 -14.07 13.09 6.44
C ARG A 122 -13.33 11.98 5.71
N TYR A 123 -12.08 11.68 6.09
CA TYR A 123 -11.28 10.63 5.47
C TYR A 123 -11.96 9.26 5.57
N TYR A 124 -12.46 8.91 6.77
CA TYR A 124 -13.15 7.65 7.03
C TYR A 124 -14.64 7.67 6.67
N SER A 125 -15.26 8.83 6.50
CA SER A 125 -16.61 8.93 5.95
C SER A 125 -16.70 8.31 4.54
N MET A 126 -15.64 8.48 3.74
CA MET A 126 -15.56 7.99 2.35
C MET A 126 -14.95 6.59 2.22
N ARG A 127 -14.56 5.94 3.32
CA ARG A 127 -13.90 4.63 3.33
C ARG A 127 -14.65 3.66 4.24
N GLU A 128 -14.55 2.37 3.92
CA GLU A 128 -15.17 1.28 4.71
C GLU A 128 -14.18 0.64 5.68
N ARG A 129 -12.88 0.66 5.36
CA ARG A 129 -11.84 0.03 6.17
C ARG A 129 -11.24 1.04 7.14
N ILE A 130 -11.23 0.67 8.42
CA ILE A 130 -10.60 1.40 9.53
C ILE A 130 -9.58 0.45 10.17
N PRO A 131 -8.31 0.85 10.35
CA PRO A 131 -7.29 -0.01 10.92
C PRO A 131 -7.52 -0.25 12.42
N SER A 132 -6.93 -1.31 12.96
CA SER A 132 -6.98 -1.59 14.41
C SER A 132 -6.38 -0.49 15.30
N ARG A 133 -5.56 0.40 14.72
CA ARG A 133 -4.93 1.51 15.42
C ARG A 133 -4.81 2.71 14.50
N ILE A 134 -5.09 3.89 15.04
CA ILE A 134 -4.88 5.17 14.36
C ILE A 134 -3.94 5.99 15.24
N ALA A 135 -2.86 6.50 14.65
CA ALA A 135 -1.95 7.43 15.30
C ALA A 135 -2.11 8.82 14.70
N VAL A 136 -2.02 9.84 15.55
CA VAL A 136 -2.14 11.24 15.14
C VAL A 136 -0.97 12.02 15.74
N ASP A 137 -0.42 12.96 14.97
CA ASP A 137 0.75 13.77 15.34
C ASP A 137 0.49 14.86 16.39
N GLY A 138 -0.72 14.93 16.96
CA GLY A 138 -1.12 15.96 17.92
C GLY A 138 -2.52 15.74 18.50
N GLU A 139 -2.99 16.73 19.25
CA GLU A 139 -4.31 16.73 19.91
C GLU A 139 -5.47 16.78 18.91
N ILE A 140 -6.62 16.26 19.32
CA ILE A 140 -7.88 16.26 18.57
C ILE A 140 -8.95 16.92 19.45
N ALA A 141 -9.74 17.84 18.88
CA ALA A 141 -10.69 18.64 19.66
C ALA A 141 -11.80 17.82 20.34
N ASP A 142 -12.35 16.80 19.65
CA ASP A 142 -13.40 15.92 20.18
C ASP A 142 -13.06 14.45 19.94
N GLU A 143 -12.06 13.96 20.68
CA GLU A 143 -11.55 12.59 20.54
C GLU A 143 -12.62 11.53 20.84
N GLU A 144 -13.48 11.77 21.83
CA GLU A 144 -14.56 10.84 22.20
C GLU A 144 -15.61 10.73 21.09
N LEU A 145 -16.01 11.86 20.50
CA LEU A 145 -16.93 11.85 19.35
C LEU A 145 -16.30 11.12 18.17
N LEU A 146 -15.03 11.42 17.84
CA LEU A 146 -14.34 10.77 16.73
C LEU A 146 -14.26 9.26 16.94
N LYS A 147 -13.92 8.83 18.16
CA LYS A 147 -13.88 7.41 18.52
C LYS A 147 -15.24 6.75 18.35
N SER A 148 -16.32 7.39 18.82
CA SER A 148 -17.67 6.88 18.65
C SER A 148 -18.09 6.74 17.18
N PHE A 149 -17.68 7.70 16.33
CA PHE A 149 -17.92 7.65 14.89
C PHE A 149 -17.17 6.47 14.26
N LEU A 150 -15.89 6.29 14.58
CA LEU A 150 -15.06 5.21 14.05
C LEU A 150 -15.56 3.83 14.49
N GLU A 151 -16.03 3.68 15.73
CA GLU A 151 -16.60 2.43 16.25
C GLU A 151 -17.98 2.11 15.66
N SER A 152 -18.69 3.10 15.12
CA SER A 152 -20.01 2.92 14.51
C SER A 152 -19.98 2.40 13.06
N LYS A 153 -18.80 2.40 12.44
CA LYS A 153 -18.53 1.97 11.07
C LYS A 153 -18.09 0.51 11.02
#